data_AF-A0ABC8ZHJ5-F1
#
_entry.id   AF-A0ABC8ZHJ5-F1
#
_cell.length_a   1.000
_cell.length_b   1.000
_cell.length_c   1.000
_cell.angle_alpha   90.00
_cell.angle_beta   90.00
_cell.angle_gamma   90.00
#
_symmetry.space_group_name_H-M   'P 1'
#
loop_
_entity.id
_entity.type
_entity.pdbx_description
1 polymer ?
#
loop_
_entity_poly.entity_id
_entity_poly.type
_entity_poly.pdbx_seq_one_letter_code
_entity_poly.pdbx_strand_id
1 'polypeptide(L)'
;MATALPATAASCLLQLSRRRLPGTSPLLSPLRATTSRCHGGSGVACSCSPGPPPAVPAEQRGGGAGQATSPEGTVRIVAVVGEGTISPIKDTPWEEVMRHTADRLKWVDEGFEMLVFTDNSIENDDLRKQLSYCDMLVNVAITNKDAVQWLINHSKDISNVICFQSSPSLLNKLGGTYVQYTGEQDMFGKLAGIGKPSGIKESAEVLKTISSAWERHNSDDIRFCLLVVANAYIRPVAMLQNLRAKGLSTVSCMIKNCGPQILNCLFDPNCRKALQCLNSCSPTDQVCNYRCIASYESPYLEAFSLCVLQKNNCLDLNAEIPTKPNVSPLTIFREQKLSHEIAEDLFVGWLDSMEWSWRVAAGQNPAYDQFPCQYQLFYRGKAKGSFWYEPVFQVKTLEGKLIWRRRRYRVRRASTPGTFYFSVLDNGVVSKEFWTIVDVAGDFSWGLFHYHGAAQAAGLSYTGAVLVTPDGSYPDVEDPRLASALEKCAIKKWELYTVDNSCCMGAPLGTPEGSKLHHQISPGKETVISQRR
;
A
#
# COMPACT_ATOMS: atom_id res chain seq x y z
N MET A 1 -16.50 50.68 -23.18
CA MET A 1 -17.21 50.57 -21.90
C MET A 1 -16.37 49.66 -21.03
N ALA A 2 -15.50 50.23 -20.18
CA ALA A 2 -15.81 50.55 -18.78
C ALA A 2 -15.89 49.24 -17.93
N THR A 3 -14.75 48.64 -17.58
CA THR A 3 -13.95 48.86 -16.32
C THR A 3 -14.59 48.30 -15.05
N ALA A 4 -13.93 47.32 -14.40
CA ALA A 4 -13.46 47.38 -12.99
C ALA A 4 -13.09 46.00 -12.41
N LEU A 5 -11.86 45.89 -11.89
CA LEU A 5 -11.53 45.16 -10.65
C LEU A 5 -11.90 46.09 -9.47
N PRO A 6 -12.22 45.62 -8.24
CA PRO A 6 -11.20 45.02 -7.37
C PRO A 6 -11.67 44.00 -6.28
N ALA A 7 -10.69 43.59 -5.47
CA ALA A 7 -10.75 42.68 -4.32
C ALA A 7 -11.61 43.14 -3.13
N THR A 8 -11.94 42.21 -2.21
CA THR A 8 -11.46 42.17 -0.80
C THR A 8 -12.18 41.10 0.05
N ALA A 9 -11.65 40.80 1.25
CA ALA A 9 -12.12 39.75 2.15
C ALA A 9 -13.09 40.26 3.25
N ALA A 10 -13.92 39.35 3.77
CA ALA A 10 -14.57 39.43 5.08
C ALA A 10 -14.76 37.97 5.61
N SER A 11 -14.16 37.57 6.72
CA SER A 11 -14.49 37.94 8.12
C SER A 11 -15.85 37.39 8.57
N CYS A 12 -15.81 36.33 9.38
CA CYS A 12 -16.99 35.82 10.10
C CYS A 12 -16.68 35.67 11.60
N LEU A 13 -17.06 36.68 12.37
CA LEU A 13 -17.01 36.74 13.83
C LEU A 13 -18.35 37.30 14.31
N LEU A 14 -19.04 36.59 15.20
CA LEU A 14 -20.06 37.05 16.18
C LEU A 14 -20.57 35.78 16.90
N GLN A 15 -20.01 35.45 18.06
CA GLN A 15 -20.47 35.83 19.41
C GLN A 15 -21.66 35.02 19.98
N LEU A 16 -21.27 34.08 20.85
CA LEU A 16 -21.89 33.69 22.12
C LEU A 16 -23.18 34.40 22.57
N SER A 17 -24.12 33.61 23.08
CA SER A 17 -24.91 33.97 24.28
C SER A 17 -25.15 32.76 25.18
N ARG A 18 -24.95 32.96 26.49
CA ARG A 18 -25.01 31.93 27.55
C ARG A 18 -26.44 31.71 28.05
N ARG A 19 -26.78 30.48 28.47
CA ARG A 19 -27.57 30.24 29.69
C ARG A 19 -27.06 29.03 30.50
N ARG A 20 -27.24 29.14 31.83
CA ARG A 20 -26.94 28.22 32.94
C ARG A 20 -28.30 27.87 33.62
N LEU A 21 -28.51 26.86 34.46
CA LEU A 21 -27.74 25.81 35.20
C LEU A 21 -28.82 24.69 35.51
N PRO A 22 -28.84 23.91 36.61
CA PRO A 22 -27.84 23.09 37.32
C PRO A 22 -28.26 21.61 37.57
N GLY A 23 -27.32 20.77 38.04
CA GLY A 23 -27.57 19.57 38.88
C GLY A 23 -28.05 18.28 38.16
N THR A 24 -27.80 17.06 38.64
CA THR A 24 -27.12 16.54 39.85
C THR A 24 -26.35 15.22 39.54
N SER A 25 -25.58 14.70 40.50
CA SER A 25 -24.69 13.52 40.38
C SER A 25 -25.12 12.40 41.38
N PRO A 26 -24.38 11.29 41.62
CA PRO A 26 -23.56 10.39 40.78
C PRO A 26 -23.85 8.88 41.04
N LEU A 27 -22.93 8.00 40.60
CA LEU A 27 -22.59 6.63 41.09
C LEU A 27 -23.28 5.41 40.45
N LEU A 28 -22.46 4.54 39.84
CA LEU A 28 -22.18 3.19 40.37
C LEU A 28 -20.93 2.58 39.70
N SER A 29 -20.04 2.01 40.51
CA SER A 29 -18.85 1.24 40.07
C SER A 29 -19.04 -0.25 40.39
N PRO A 30 -18.48 -1.19 39.60
CA PRO A 30 -18.27 -2.57 40.05
C PRO A 30 -16.98 -2.72 40.87
N LEU A 31 -16.95 -3.73 41.75
CA LEU A 31 -15.94 -3.88 42.80
C LEU A 31 -14.59 -4.46 42.35
N ARG A 32 -13.57 -4.20 43.18
CA ARG A 32 -12.30 -4.93 43.23
C ARG A 32 -12.52 -6.42 43.54
N ALA A 33 -11.79 -7.29 42.86
CA ALA A 33 -11.54 -8.65 43.33
C ALA A 33 -10.55 -8.63 44.51
N THR A 34 -10.83 -9.43 45.55
CA THR A 34 -9.90 -9.68 46.66
C THR A 34 -9.31 -11.09 46.58
N THR A 35 -8.09 -11.20 47.10
CA THR A 35 -7.26 -12.40 47.12
C THR A 35 -7.81 -13.51 48.02
N SER A 36 -7.63 -14.76 47.60
CA SER A 36 -7.56 -15.92 48.49
C SER A 36 -6.28 -16.70 48.17
N ARG A 37 -5.58 -17.15 49.21
CA ARG A 37 -4.29 -17.84 49.16
C ARG A 37 -4.39 -19.04 50.10
N CYS A 38 -4.32 -20.25 49.58
CA CYS A 38 -4.21 -21.47 50.39
C CYS A 38 -2.99 -22.28 49.94
N HIS A 39 -2.26 -22.83 50.92
CA HIS A 39 -1.07 -23.65 50.73
C HIS A 39 -1.41 -25.15 50.79
N GLY A 40 -0.52 -25.97 50.22
CA GLY A 40 -0.52 -27.44 50.29
C GLY A 40 -0.57 -28.07 48.90
N GLY A 41 0.32 -28.98 48.50
CA GLY A 41 1.51 -29.46 49.20
C GLY A 41 1.92 -30.88 48.77
N SER A 42 2.98 -30.99 47.96
CA SER A 42 3.68 -32.23 47.58
C SER A 42 2.95 -33.24 46.66
N GLY A 43 3.71 -33.89 45.77
CA GLY A 43 3.23 -34.91 44.82
C GLY A 43 4.09 -34.98 43.55
N VAL A 44 5.15 -35.78 43.57
CA VAL A 44 6.14 -35.92 42.47
C VAL A 44 5.64 -36.87 41.37
N ALA A 45 5.75 -36.46 40.10
CA ALA A 45 5.98 -37.36 38.96
C ALA A 45 6.51 -36.57 37.74
N CYS A 46 7.70 -36.91 37.26
CA CYS A 46 8.20 -36.42 35.96
C CYS A 46 7.81 -37.40 34.85
N SER A 47 7.15 -36.90 33.81
CA SER A 47 6.86 -37.67 32.59
C SER A 47 7.21 -36.83 31.37
N CYS A 48 8.33 -37.13 30.71
CA CYS A 48 8.73 -36.50 29.45
C CYS A 48 7.90 -37.08 28.30
N SER A 49 7.24 -36.22 27.52
CA SER A 49 6.60 -36.61 26.26
C SER A 49 7.59 -36.50 25.09
N PRO A 50 7.57 -37.40 24.08
CA PRO A 50 8.54 -37.38 22.98
C PRO A 50 8.24 -36.27 21.96
N GLY A 51 9.29 -35.73 21.34
CA GLY A 51 9.17 -34.84 20.18
C GLY A 51 8.78 -35.59 18.90
N PRO A 52 8.33 -34.87 17.84
CA PRO A 52 7.94 -35.48 16.57
C PRO A 52 9.16 -36.04 15.80
N PRO A 53 8.98 -37.08 14.97
CA PRO A 53 10.07 -37.71 14.23
C PRO A 53 10.55 -36.86 13.05
N PRO A 54 11.84 -37.00 12.64
CA PRO A 54 12.38 -36.29 11.48
C PRO A 54 11.88 -36.91 10.16
N ALA A 55 11.61 -36.06 9.17
CA ALA A 55 11.29 -36.50 7.82
C ALA A 55 12.54 -36.98 7.07
N VAL A 56 12.45 -38.16 6.44
CA VAL A 56 13.50 -38.74 5.60
C VAL A 56 13.34 -38.22 4.16
N PRO A 57 14.42 -37.80 3.47
CA PRO A 57 14.32 -37.34 2.08
C PRO A 57 14.10 -38.50 1.11
N ALA A 58 13.23 -38.30 0.12
CA ALA A 58 12.98 -39.27 -0.95
C ALA A 58 14.06 -39.18 -2.05
N GLU A 59 14.52 -40.33 -2.52
CA GLU A 59 15.57 -40.43 -3.55
C GLU A 59 15.09 -39.94 -4.93
N GLN A 60 15.97 -39.22 -5.65
CA GLN A 60 15.82 -38.98 -7.09
C GLN A 60 16.30 -40.20 -7.88
N ARG A 61 15.51 -40.65 -8.86
CA ARG A 61 16.01 -41.43 -10.01
C ARG A 61 15.96 -40.55 -11.26
N GLY A 62 17.10 -40.41 -11.93
CA GLY A 62 17.23 -39.58 -13.14
C GLY A 62 17.16 -40.37 -14.45
N GLY A 63 17.14 -39.64 -15.57
CA GLY A 63 17.43 -40.18 -16.91
C GLY A 63 16.41 -39.80 -17.99
N GLY A 64 16.67 -38.73 -18.73
CA GLY A 64 15.91 -38.35 -19.93
C GLY A 64 16.48 -37.07 -20.55
N ALA A 65 16.79 -37.08 -21.85
CA ALA A 65 17.59 -36.04 -22.49
C ALA A 65 16.75 -35.00 -23.27
N GLY A 66 17.24 -33.76 -23.29
CA GLY A 66 17.25 -32.97 -24.52
C GLY A 66 15.97 -32.26 -24.96
N GLN A 67 15.37 -31.42 -24.09
CA GLN A 67 14.62 -30.24 -24.53
C GLN A 67 14.97 -29.05 -23.64
N ALA A 68 15.12 -27.87 -24.24
CA ALA A 68 15.28 -26.62 -23.50
C ALA A 68 13.92 -26.16 -22.96
N THR A 69 13.43 -26.87 -21.95
CA THR A 69 12.27 -26.42 -21.18
C THR A 69 12.65 -25.20 -20.36
N SER A 70 11.80 -24.16 -20.38
CA SER A 70 11.86 -23.08 -19.38
C SER A 70 11.86 -23.69 -17.98
N PRO A 71 12.60 -23.12 -16.99
CA PRO A 71 12.53 -23.61 -15.62
C PRO A 71 11.09 -23.58 -15.12
N GLU A 72 10.60 -24.72 -14.62
CA GLU A 72 9.22 -24.87 -14.13
C GLU A 72 8.91 -23.77 -13.10
N GLY A 73 8.00 -22.85 -13.44
CA GLY A 73 7.58 -21.73 -12.58
C GLY A 73 7.94 -20.32 -13.07
N THR A 74 8.80 -20.19 -14.10
CA THR A 74 9.11 -18.87 -14.69
C THR A 74 7.92 -18.33 -15.50
N VAL A 75 7.59 -17.05 -15.34
CA VAL A 75 6.61 -16.30 -16.15
C VAL A 75 7.35 -15.28 -16.98
N ARG A 76 7.31 -15.45 -18.30
CA ARG A 76 8.03 -14.64 -19.29
C ARG A 76 7.10 -13.58 -19.88
N ILE A 77 7.37 -12.32 -19.57
CA ILE A 77 6.64 -11.16 -20.06
C ILE A 77 7.52 -10.42 -21.07
N VAL A 78 7.00 -10.15 -22.27
CA VAL A 78 7.64 -9.25 -23.23
C VAL A 78 6.83 -7.97 -23.29
N ALA A 79 7.47 -6.82 -23.04
CA ALA A 79 6.89 -5.52 -23.27
C ALA A 79 7.50 -4.88 -24.51
N VAL A 80 6.65 -4.35 -25.38
CA VAL A 80 7.03 -3.53 -26.53
C VAL A 80 6.44 -2.14 -26.30
N VAL A 81 7.30 -1.13 -26.26
CA VAL A 81 6.92 0.28 -26.05
C VAL A 81 7.16 1.11 -27.31
N GLY A 82 6.40 2.18 -27.52
CA GLY A 82 6.64 3.09 -28.63
C GLY A 82 7.94 3.86 -28.41
N GLU A 83 8.86 3.86 -29.37
CA GLU A 83 10.13 4.60 -29.27
C GLU A 83 9.88 6.08 -28.95
N GLY A 84 10.59 6.62 -27.96
CA GLY A 84 10.46 8.02 -27.56
C GLY A 84 9.08 8.43 -27.02
N THR A 85 8.15 7.49 -26.82
CA THR A 85 6.83 7.81 -26.31
C THR A 85 6.86 8.11 -24.81
N ILE A 86 6.04 9.08 -24.42
CA ILE A 86 5.98 9.63 -23.07
C ILE A 86 4.74 9.10 -22.35
N SER A 87 4.93 8.68 -21.09
CA SER A 87 3.85 8.23 -20.21
C SER A 87 3.16 9.41 -19.50
N PRO A 88 1.89 9.27 -19.09
CA PRO A 88 1.23 10.27 -18.24
C PRO A 88 1.81 10.33 -16.81
N ILE A 89 2.81 9.50 -16.49
CA ILE A 89 3.45 9.46 -15.16
C ILE A 89 4.53 10.53 -15.12
N LYS A 90 4.10 11.77 -14.91
CA LYS A 90 4.95 12.99 -14.87
C LYS A 90 5.89 13.10 -16.09
N ASP A 91 5.36 12.81 -17.28
CA ASP A 91 6.08 12.91 -18.55
C ASP A 91 7.35 12.02 -18.64
N THR A 92 7.38 10.91 -17.88
CA THR A 92 8.47 9.93 -17.91
C THR A 92 8.39 9.07 -19.18
N PRO A 93 9.49 8.76 -19.89
CA PRO A 93 9.48 7.86 -21.05
C PRO A 93 8.91 6.47 -20.73
N TRP A 94 8.08 5.93 -21.62
CA TRP A 94 7.44 4.62 -21.41
C TRP A 94 8.46 3.48 -21.25
N GLU A 95 9.61 3.55 -21.92
CA GLU A 95 10.68 2.57 -21.77
C GLU A 95 11.23 2.53 -20.34
N GLU A 96 11.49 3.69 -19.72
CA GLU A 96 11.96 3.76 -18.33
C GLU A 96 10.92 3.19 -17.36
N VAL A 97 9.65 3.55 -17.55
CA VAL A 97 8.54 3.06 -16.71
C VAL A 97 8.40 1.54 -16.80
N MET A 98 8.48 0.95 -18.00
CA MET A 98 8.36 -0.49 -18.17
C MET A 98 9.62 -1.24 -17.70
N ARG A 99 10.83 -0.66 -17.86
CA ARG A 99 12.07 -1.24 -17.30
C ARG A 99 12.04 -1.24 -15.77
N HIS A 100 11.60 -0.16 -15.16
CA HIS A 100 11.41 -0.09 -13.71
C HIS A 100 10.34 -1.09 -13.22
N THR A 101 9.24 -1.22 -13.98
CA THR A 101 8.20 -2.24 -13.71
C THR A 101 8.78 -3.67 -13.74
N ALA A 102 9.66 -3.98 -14.68
CA ALA A 102 10.30 -5.29 -14.80
C ALA A 102 11.12 -5.66 -13.55
N ASP A 103 11.84 -4.71 -12.96
CA ASP A 103 12.56 -4.92 -11.71
C ASP A 103 11.61 -4.99 -10.50
N ARG A 104 10.56 -4.16 -10.44
CA ARG A 104 9.53 -4.19 -9.38
C ARG A 104 8.72 -5.50 -9.35
N LEU A 105 8.65 -6.26 -10.45
CA LEU A 105 8.02 -7.60 -10.50
C LEU A 105 8.84 -8.66 -9.76
N LYS A 106 10.18 -8.65 -9.90
CA LYS A 106 11.09 -9.59 -9.21
C LYS A 106 11.10 -9.45 -7.68
N TRP A 107 10.54 -8.35 -7.16
CA TRP A 107 10.34 -8.14 -5.73
C TRP A 107 9.09 -8.84 -5.19
N VAL A 108 8.11 -9.10 -6.06
CA VAL A 108 6.90 -9.86 -5.75
C VAL A 108 7.19 -11.36 -5.78
N ASP A 109 7.89 -11.81 -6.83
CA ASP A 109 8.28 -13.21 -7.03
C ASP A 109 9.44 -13.26 -8.03
N GLU A 110 10.53 -13.98 -7.71
CA GLU A 110 11.74 -14.04 -8.55
C GLU A 110 11.53 -14.77 -9.88
N GLY A 111 10.47 -15.57 -10.00
CA GLY A 111 10.09 -16.23 -11.23
C GLY A 111 9.41 -15.32 -12.26
N PHE A 112 9.30 -14.01 -12.05
CA PHE A 112 8.91 -13.08 -13.12
C PHE A 112 10.12 -12.58 -13.90
N GLU A 113 10.21 -12.98 -15.17
CA GLU A 113 11.16 -12.44 -16.13
C GLU A 113 10.43 -11.52 -17.11
N MET A 114 10.72 -10.22 -17.04
CA MET A 114 10.16 -9.23 -17.97
C MET A 114 11.25 -8.56 -18.79
N LEU A 115 11.10 -8.56 -20.11
CA LEU A 115 11.99 -7.90 -21.07
C LEU A 115 11.28 -6.73 -21.73
N VAL A 116 12.02 -5.66 -22.03
CA VAL A 116 11.49 -4.41 -22.60
C VAL A 116 12.23 -4.07 -23.87
N PHE A 117 11.47 -3.96 -24.96
CA PHE A 117 11.89 -3.59 -26.30
C PHE A 117 11.14 -2.33 -26.76
N THR A 118 11.70 -1.60 -27.73
CA THR A 118 10.98 -0.53 -28.44
C THR A 118 10.41 -1.07 -29.76
N ASP A 119 9.45 -0.37 -30.37
CA ASP A 119 8.88 -0.74 -31.66
C ASP A 119 9.83 -0.58 -32.86
N ASN A 120 10.99 0.06 -32.67
CA ASN A 120 12.12 -0.04 -33.62
C ASN A 120 12.79 -1.43 -33.60
N SER A 121 12.57 -2.24 -32.57
CA SER A 121 13.19 -3.57 -32.43
C SER A 121 12.48 -4.68 -33.24
N ILE A 122 11.48 -4.36 -34.06
CA ILE A 122 10.72 -5.35 -34.86
C ILE A 122 11.55 -6.08 -35.92
N GLU A 123 12.66 -5.49 -36.38
CA GLU A 123 13.61 -6.14 -37.28
C GLU A 123 14.68 -6.98 -36.55
N ASN A 124 14.68 -6.97 -35.21
CA ASN A 124 15.64 -7.70 -34.39
C ASN A 124 15.19 -9.14 -34.14
N ASP A 125 16.01 -10.12 -34.55
CA ASP A 125 15.78 -11.55 -34.33
C ASP A 125 15.59 -11.90 -32.83
N ASP A 126 16.17 -11.12 -31.90
CA ASP A 126 15.99 -11.36 -30.47
C ASP A 126 14.54 -11.13 -30.04
N LEU A 127 13.88 -10.03 -30.44
CA LEU A 127 12.47 -9.79 -30.09
C LEU A 127 11.58 -10.93 -30.63
N ARG A 128 11.79 -11.33 -31.88
CA ARG A 128 11.06 -12.45 -32.49
C ARG A 128 11.28 -13.77 -31.72
N LYS A 129 12.50 -14.01 -31.25
CA LYS A 129 12.84 -15.15 -30.40
C LYS A 129 12.13 -15.06 -29.04
N GLN A 130 12.17 -13.93 -28.35
CA GLN A 130 11.50 -13.76 -27.05
C GLN A 130 9.99 -13.98 -27.14
N LEU A 131 9.34 -13.52 -28.22
CA LEU A 131 7.89 -13.71 -28.44
C LEU A 131 7.50 -15.18 -28.65
N SER A 132 8.41 -16.03 -29.13
CA SER A 132 8.11 -17.45 -29.38
C SER A 132 7.88 -18.28 -28.11
N TYR A 133 8.24 -17.75 -26.94
CA TYR A 133 8.12 -18.43 -25.64
C TYR A 133 7.64 -17.51 -24.51
N CYS A 134 7.04 -16.36 -24.82
CA CYS A 134 6.47 -15.48 -23.80
C CYS A 134 5.04 -15.92 -23.40
N ASP A 135 4.75 -15.87 -22.10
CA ASP A 135 3.43 -16.15 -21.55
C ASP A 135 2.49 -14.94 -21.68
N MET A 136 3.06 -13.74 -21.78
CA MET A 136 2.36 -12.46 -21.89
C MET A 136 3.12 -11.46 -22.77
N LEU A 137 2.41 -10.84 -23.72
CA LEU A 137 2.86 -9.68 -24.48
C LEU A 137 2.12 -8.41 -23.98
N VAL A 138 2.88 -7.33 -23.77
CA VAL A 138 2.37 -6.03 -23.30
C VAL A 138 2.80 -4.95 -24.30
N ASN A 139 1.86 -4.45 -25.09
CA ASN A 139 2.09 -3.36 -26.05
C ASN A 139 1.69 -2.03 -25.40
N VAL A 140 2.59 -1.05 -25.37
CA VAL A 140 2.35 0.28 -24.77
C VAL A 140 2.69 1.39 -25.76
N ALA A 141 1.73 2.28 -26.02
CA ALA A 141 1.88 3.43 -26.93
C ALA A 141 2.29 3.09 -28.39
N ILE A 142 2.06 1.87 -28.87
CA ILE A 142 2.44 1.44 -30.22
C ILE A 142 1.50 2.03 -31.26
N THR A 143 1.99 2.97 -32.07
CA THR A 143 1.20 3.64 -33.13
C THR A 143 1.83 3.56 -34.52
N ASN A 144 3.11 3.19 -34.63
CA ASN A 144 3.77 2.94 -35.91
C ASN A 144 3.06 1.81 -36.68
N LYS A 145 2.67 2.06 -37.93
CA LYS A 145 1.87 1.11 -38.74
C LYS A 145 2.61 -0.19 -39.03
N ASP A 146 3.90 -0.13 -39.31
CA ASP A 146 4.71 -1.29 -39.67
C ASP A 146 4.93 -2.16 -38.43
N ALA A 147 5.19 -1.54 -37.27
CA ALA A 147 5.26 -2.25 -36.00
C ALA A 147 3.93 -2.87 -35.58
N VAL A 148 2.80 -2.14 -35.72
CA VAL A 148 1.45 -2.68 -35.48
C VAL A 148 1.21 -3.91 -36.34
N GLN A 149 1.50 -3.84 -37.64
CA GLN A 149 1.26 -4.95 -38.56
C GLN A 149 2.21 -6.13 -38.31
N TRP A 150 3.45 -5.86 -37.90
CA TRP A 150 4.43 -6.88 -37.51
C TRP A 150 3.99 -7.61 -36.24
N LEU A 151 3.57 -6.88 -35.19
CA LEU A 151 3.10 -7.45 -33.93
C LEU A 151 1.87 -8.33 -34.15
N ILE A 152 0.86 -7.84 -34.90
CA ILE A 152 -0.33 -8.64 -35.28
C ILE A 152 0.06 -9.97 -35.95
N ASN A 153 1.15 -9.99 -36.72
CA ASN A 153 1.62 -11.19 -37.39
C ASN A 153 2.42 -12.15 -36.50
N HIS A 154 3.13 -11.63 -35.50
CA HIS A 154 4.01 -12.41 -34.63
C HIS A 154 3.44 -12.70 -33.22
N SER A 155 2.28 -12.12 -32.85
CA SER A 155 1.63 -12.36 -31.56
C SER A 155 0.47 -13.37 -31.60
N LYS A 156 0.26 -14.06 -32.72
CA LYS A 156 -0.94 -14.90 -32.96
C LYS A 156 -1.08 -16.05 -31.95
N ASP A 157 0.03 -16.70 -31.63
CA ASP A 157 0.07 -17.88 -30.76
C ASP A 157 0.16 -17.53 -29.26
N ILE A 158 0.47 -16.28 -28.93
CA ILE A 158 0.55 -15.80 -27.54
C ILE A 158 -0.86 -15.75 -26.93
N SER A 159 -1.10 -16.45 -25.82
CA SER A 159 -2.45 -16.52 -25.21
C SER A 159 -2.88 -15.24 -24.49
N ASN A 160 -1.93 -14.45 -23.99
CA ASN A 160 -2.19 -13.21 -23.25
C ASN A 160 -1.48 -12.04 -23.94
N VAL A 161 -2.24 -11.14 -24.56
CA VAL A 161 -1.76 -9.93 -25.22
C VAL A 161 -2.56 -8.75 -24.67
N ILE A 162 -1.88 -7.75 -24.11
CA ILE A 162 -2.51 -6.55 -23.55
C ILE A 162 -1.98 -5.33 -24.28
N CYS A 163 -2.86 -4.40 -24.64
CA CYS A 163 -2.56 -3.23 -25.45
C CYS A 163 -3.04 -1.97 -24.73
N PHE A 164 -2.11 -1.15 -24.26
CA PHE A 164 -2.38 0.12 -23.59
C PHE A 164 -1.94 1.29 -24.47
N GLN A 165 -2.79 2.31 -24.60
CA GLN A 165 -2.52 3.54 -25.38
C GLN A 165 -2.03 3.32 -26.83
N SER A 166 -2.25 2.11 -27.37
CA SER A 166 -1.73 1.66 -28.66
C SER A 166 -2.81 1.75 -29.74
N SER A 167 -2.43 1.53 -30.99
CA SER A 167 -3.33 1.49 -32.15
C SER A 167 -4.54 0.59 -31.90
N PRO A 168 -5.78 1.02 -32.21
CA PRO A 168 -6.99 0.21 -32.07
C PRO A 168 -6.97 -1.13 -32.84
N SER A 169 -6.05 -1.29 -33.80
CA SER A 169 -5.82 -2.56 -34.51
C SER A 169 -5.13 -3.62 -33.64
N LEU A 170 -4.43 -3.23 -32.57
CA LEU A 170 -3.82 -4.15 -31.60
C LEU A 170 -4.86 -4.54 -30.54
N LEU A 171 -5.51 -5.68 -30.75
CA LEU A 171 -6.59 -6.16 -29.87
C LEU A 171 -6.05 -6.87 -28.61
N ASN A 172 -6.70 -6.65 -27.47
CA ASN A 172 -6.45 -7.43 -26.26
C ASN A 172 -6.89 -8.88 -26.46
N LYS A 173 -6.09 -9.82 -25.95
CA LYS A 173 -6.34 -11.26 -25.96
C LYS A 173 -6.01 -11.80 -24.57
N LEU A 174 -6.93 -12.51 -23.92
CA LEU A 174 -6.77 -13.05 -22.57
C LEU A 174 -7.20 -14.53 -22.56
N GLY A 175 -6.36 -15.42 -22.06
CA GLY A 175 -6.63 -16.86 -22.06
C GLY A 175 -6.94 -17.41 -23.45
N GLY A 176 -6.28 -16.89 -24.49
CA GLY A 176 -6.52 -17.27 -25.88
C GLY A 176 -7.66 -16.51 -26.59
N THR A 177 -8.52 -15.80 -25.86
CA THR A 177 -9.74 -15.17 -26.38
C THR A 177 -9.57 -13.67 -26.58
N TYR A 178 -9.98 -13.13 -27.74
CA TYR A 178 -9.99 -11.67 -27.95
C TYR A 178 -11.08 -10.98 -27.11
N VAL A 179 -10.72 -9.88 -26.45
CA VAL A 179 -11.60 -9.14 -25.53
C VAL A 179 -11.59 -7.66 -25.89
N GLN A 180 -12.76 -7.02 -25.91
CA GLN A 180 -12.88 -5.57 -26.01
C GLN A 180 -13.63 -5.03 -24.78
N TYR A 181 -13.18 -3.89 -24.28
CA TYR A 181 -13.84 -3.13 -23.22
C TYR A 181 -14.46 -1.87 -23.83
N THR A 182 -15.78 -1.78 -23.83
CA THR A 182 -16.54 -0.71 -24.51
C THR A 182 -16.88 0.47 -23.59
N GLY A 183 -16.12 0.69 -22.50
CA GLY A 183 -16.25 1.83 -21.59
C GLY A 183 -17.45 1.78 -20.63
N GLU A 184 -18.62 1.32 -21.10
CA GLU A 184 -19.86 1.33 -20.33
C GLU A 184 -20.40 -0.10 -20.07
N GLN A 185 -20.82 -0.35 -18.83
CA GLN A 185 -21.88 -1.31 -18.55
C GLN A 185 -22.97 -0.63 -17.74
N ASP A 186 -24.01 -0.24 -18.46
CA ASP A 186 -25.30 0.15 -17.92
C ASP A 186 -25.86 -0.94 -16.99
N MET A 187 -26.56 -0.54 -15.93
CA MET A 187 -27.02 -1.45 -14.87
C MET A 187 -28.00 -2.52 -15.37
N PHE A 188 -28.62 -2.33 -16.53
CA PHE A 188 -29.50 -3.31 -17.17
C PHE A 188 -28.78 -4.51 -17.82
N GLY A 189 -27.46 -4.44 -18.04
CA GLY A 189 -26.69 -5.49 -18.71
C GLY A 189 -26.72 -6.88 -18.03
N LYS A 190 -27.10 -6.94 -16.74
CA LYS A 190 -27.19 -8.20 -15.97
C LYS A 190 -28.28 -9.16 -16.45
N LEU A 191 -29.29 -8.68 -17.19
CA LEU A 191 -30.36 -9.53 -17.74
C LEU A 191 -30.05 -10.08 -19.15
N ALA A 192 -29.15 -9.46 -19.90
CA ALA A 192 -28.72 -9.92 -21.23
C ALA A 192 -27.64 -11.03 -21.19
N GLY A 193 -27.28 -11.51 -19.99
CA GLY A 193 -26.17 -12.42 -19.75
C GLY A 193 -26.47 -13.92 -19.91
N ILE A 194 -27.66 -14.30 -20.37
CA ILE A 194 -28.09 -15.69 -20.56
C ILE A 194 -27.62 -16.15 -21.95
N GLY A 195 -26.51 -16.90 -22.01
CA GLY A 195 -26.02 -17.54 -23.26
C GLY A 195 -24.55 -17.27 -23.63
N LYS A 196 -23.85 -16.32 -22.98
CA LYS A 196 -22.40 -16.17 -23.19
C LYS A 196 -21.61 -17.22 -22.39
N PRO A 197 -20.59 -17.89 -22.96
CA PRO A 197 -19.74 -18.83 -22.22
C PRO A 197 -19.01 -18.13 -21.07
N SER A 198 -18.82 -18.84 -19.95
CA SER A 198 -18.36 -18.29 -18.67
C SER A 198 -17.06 -17.50 -18.78
N GLY A 199 -16.06 -18.04 -19.48
CA GLY A 199 -14.74 -17.42 -19.63
C GLY A 199 -14.76 -16.03 -20.28
N ILE A 200 -15.75 -15.69 -21.12
CA ILE A 200 -15.85 -14.34 -21.70
C ILE A 200 -16.23 -13.30 -20.64
N LYS A 201 -17.04 -13.68 -19.64
CA LYS A 201 -17.42 -12.76 -18.53
C LYS A 201 -16.22 -12.53 -17.61
N GLU A 202 -15.51 -13.60 -17.25
CA GLU A 202 -14.31 -13.55 -16.42
C GLU A 202 -13.22 -12.67 -17.09
N SER A 203 -12.96 -12.87 -18.38
CA SER A 203 -11.99 -12.04 -19.12
C SER A 203 -12.41 -10.57 -19.27
N ALA A 204 -13.71 -10.28 -19.33
CA ALA A 204 -14.20 -8.91 -19.31
C ALA A 204 -14.06 -8.25 -17.92
N GLU A 205 -14.22 -9.00 -16.83
CA GLU A 205 -13.98 -8.50 -15.46
C GLU A 205 -12.49 -8.26 -15.18
N VAL A 206 -11.60 -9.13 -15.68
CA VAL A 206 -10.14 -8.91 -15.66
C VAL A 206 -9.79 -7.67 -16.46
N LEU A 207 -10.27 -7.55 -17.71
CA LEU A 207 -9.96 -6.40 -18.57
C LEU A 207 -10.47 -5.08 -17.93
N LYS A 208 -11.68 -5.06 -17.37
CA LYS A 208 -12.21 -3.91 -16.63
C LYS A 208 -11.31 -3.54 -15.45
N THR A 209 -10.80 -4.52 -14.71
CA THR A 209 -9.93 -4.31 -13.54
C THR A 209 -8.62 -3.65 -13.96
N ILE A 210 -7.95 -4.18 -14.99
CA ILE A 210 -6.67 -3.64 -15.44
C ILE A 210 -6.84 -2.27 -16.12
N SER A 211 -7.91 -2.05 -16.88
CA SER A 211 -8.22 -0.71 -17.42
C SER A 211 -8.47 0.31 -16.30
N SER A 212 -9.24 -0.05 -15.26
CA SER A 212 -9.53 0.86 -14.14
C SER A 212 -8.27 1.22 -13.33
N ALA A 213 -7.30 0.30 -13.22
CA ALA A 213 -6.03 0.57 -12.57
C ALA A 213 -5.09 1.40 -13.48
N TRP A 214 -5.02 1.10 -14.77
CA TRP A 214 -4.20 1.83 -15.75
C TRP A 214 -4.52 3.33 -15.81
N GLU A 215 -5.81 3.69 -15.74
CA GLU A 215 -6.28 5.08 -15.71
C GLU A 215 -5.92 5.84 -14.41
N ARG A 216 -5.30 5.18 -13.42
CA ARG A 216 -4.72 5.85 -12.24
C ARG A 216 -3.26 6.28 -12.43
N HIS A 217 -2.69 6.00 -13.60
CA HIS A 217 -1.42 6.54 -14.10
C HIS A 217 -0.26 6.48 -13.08
N ASN A 218 0.08 5.27 -12.61
CA ASN A 218 1.20 5.07 -11.70
C ASN A 218 1.83 3.67 -11.79
N SER A 219 3.06 3.53 -11.29
CA SER A 219 3.87 2.31 -11.40
C SER A 219 3.32 1.11 -10.62
N ASP A 220 2.71 1.33 -9.46
CA ASP A 220 2.11 0.24 -8.68
C ASP A 220 0.90 -0.35 -9.39
N ASP A 221 0.09 0.48 -10.04
CA ASP A 221 -1.04 0.03 -10.84
C ASP A 221 -0.63 -0.61 -12.17
N ILE A 222 0.42 -0.12 -12.83
CA ILE A 222 1.01 -0.81 -14.00
C ILE A 222 1.46 -2.21 -13.61
N ARG A 223 2.21 -2.35 -12.51
CA ARG A 223 2.64 -3.65 -11.98
C ARG A 223 1.43 -4.53 -11.62
N PHE A 224 0.42 -3.96 -10.96
CA PHE A 224 -0.82 -4.65 -10.60
C PHE A 224 -1.56 -5.20 -11.82
N CYS A 225 -1.66 -4.44 -12.92
CA CYS A 225 -2.25 -4.93 -14.17
C CYS A 225 -1.61 -6.23 -14.66
N LEU A 226 -0.27 -6.29 -14.67
CA LEU A 226 0.47 -7.48 -15.10
C LEU A 226 0.26 -8.66 -14.14
N LEU A 227 0.33 -8.42 -12.84
CA LEU A 227 0.11 -9.46 -11.82
C LEU A 227 -1.32 -10.02 -11.87
N VAL A 228 -2.33 -9.18 -12.12
CA VAL A 228 -3.74 -9.60 -12.23
C VAL A 228 -3.93 -10.56 -13.42
N VAL A 229 -3.33 -10.26 -14.57
CA VAL A 229 -3.40 -11.16 -15.75
C VAL A 229 -2.60 -12.44 -15.50
N ALA A 230 -1.41 -12.35 -14.91
CA ALA A 230 -0.61 -13.52 -14.55
C ALA A 230 -1.37 -14.46 -13.60
N ASN A 231 -2.00 -13.91 -12.56
CA ASN A 231 -2.83 -14.65 -11.60
C ASN A 231 -4.07 -15.29 -12.23
N ALA A 232 -4.67 -14.66 -13.24
CA ALA A 232 -5.87 -15.16 -13.90
C ALA A 232 -5.59 -16.25 -14.96
N TYR A 233 -4.46 -16.18 -15.68
CA TYR A 233 -4.23 -17.01 -16.88
C TYR A 233 -2.91 -17.77 -16.94
N ILE A 234 -1.96 -17.51 -16.03
CA ILE A 234 -0.61 -18.08 -16.11
C ILE A 234 -0.31 -18.92 -14.87
N ARG A 235 -0.22 -18.30 -13.68
CA ARG A 235 -0.07 -18.99 -12.40
C ARG A 235 -0.58 -18.14 -11.22
N PRO A 236 -1.08 -18.74 -10.13
CA PRO A 236 -1.49 -18.00 -8.94
C PRO A 236 -0.36 -17.10 -8.40
N VAL A 237 -0.71 -15.87 -8.01
CA VAL A 237 0.22 -14.88 -7.42
C VAL A 237 -0.13 -14.70 -5.95
N ALA A 238 0.79 -15.02 -5.05
CA ALA A 238 0.55 -15.06 -3.60
C ALA A 238 0.08 -13.71 -3.01
N MET A 239 0.54 -12.58 -3.57
CA MET A 239 0.14 -11.22 -3.15
C MET A 239 -1.29 -10.85 -3.58
N LEU A 240 -1.90 -11.59 -4.50
CA LEU A 240 -3.25 -11.32 -5.04
C LEU A 240 -4.33 -12.22 -4.42
N GLN A 241 -4.16 -12.61 -3.15
CA GLN A 241 -5.24 -13.23 -2.38
C GLN A 241 -6.44 -12.26 -2.25
N ASN A 242 -7.64 -12.81 -2.17
CA ASN A 242 -8.87 -12.12 -2.55
C ASN A 242 -9.80 -11.90 -1.35
N LEU A 243 -10.13 -10.63 -1.08
CA LEU A 243 -11.03 -10.19 0.01
C LEU A 243 -12.51 -10.62 -0.10
N ARG A 244 -12.95 -11.26 -1.20
CA ARG A 244 -14.33 -11.75 -1.35
C ARG A 244 -14.47 -13.16 -0.80
N ALA A 245 -15.61 -13.39 -0.14
CA ALA A 245 -16.00 -14.70 0.34
C ALA A 245 -16.07 -15.74 -0.79
N LYS A 246 -15.27 -16.81 -0.68
CA LYS A 246 -15.28 -17.92 -1.62
C LYS A 246 -16.17 -19.04 -1.09
N GLY A 247 -17.39 -19.12 -1.63
CA GLY A 247 -18.31 -20.24 -1.41
C GLY A 247 -19.00 -20.29 -0.04
N LEU A 248 -19.73 -21.39 0.17
CA LEU A 248 -20.67 -21.57 1.29
C LEU A 248 -19.99 -21.68 2.66
N SER A 249 -18.75 -22.20 2.72
CA SER A 249 -17.98 -22.35 3.96
C SER A 249 -17.65 -20.99 4.59
N THR A 250 -17.18 -20.04 3.78
CA THR A 250 -16.90 -18.67 4.22
C THR A 250 -18.16 -17.99 4.76
N VAL A 251 -19.26 -18.06 4.01
CA VAL A 251 -20.55 -17.46 4.41
C VAL A 251 -21.08 -18.11 5.69
N SER A 252 -20.94 -19.42 5.83
CA SER A 252 -21.29 -20.15 7.06
C SER A 252 -20.47 -19.68 8.26
N CYS A 253 -19.14 -19.53 8.12
CA CYS A 253 -18.27 -18.98 9.16
C CYS A 253 -18.72 -17.57 9.59
N MET A 254 -18.96 -16.69 8.62
CA MET A 254 -19.39 -15.31 8.87
C MET A 254 -20.72 -15.27 9.64
N ILE A 255 -21.74 -15.98 9.18
CA ILE A 255 -23.06 -16.00 9.82
C ILE A 255 -22.99 -16.61 11.22
N LYS A 256 -22.30 -17.75 11.37
CA LYS A 256 -22.19 -18.49 12.64
C LYS A 256 -21.45 -17.71 13.72
N ASN A 257 -20.34 -17.07 13.38
CA ASN A 257 -19.43 -16.46 14.36
C ASN A 257 -19.62 -14.94 14.51
N CYS A 258 -20.17 -14.26 13.49
CA CYS A 258 -20.24 -12.80 13.40
C CYS A 258 -21.64 -12.25 13.07
N GLY A 259 -22.69 -13.08 13.16
CA GLY A 259 -24.09 -12.69 12.88
C GLY A 259 -24.52 -11.34 13.47
N PRO A 260 -24.28 -11.04 14.77
CA PRO A 260 -24.62 -9.74 15.36
C PRO A 260 -23.88 -8.56 14.74
N GLN A 261 -22.59 -8.71 14.44
CA GLN A 261 -21.76 -7.66 13.83
C GLN A 261 -22.17 -7.41 12.37
N ILE A 262 -22.50 -8.48 11.63
CA ILE A 262 -23.07 -8.40 10.28
C ILE A 262 -24.39 -7.63 10.33
N LEU A 263 -25.31 -8.01 11.22
CA LEU A 263 -26.62 -7.38 11.32
C LEU A 263 -26.51 -5.88 11.69
N ASN A 264 -25.65 -5.54 12.65
CA ASN A 264 -25.39 -4.15 13.04
C ASN A 264 -24.79 -3.33 11.88
N CYS A 265 -23.84 -3.90 11.14
CA CYS A 265 -23.30 -3.26 9.93
C CYS A 265 -24.37 -3.06 8.84
N LEU A 266 -25.28 -4.01 8.64
CA LEU A 266 -26.37 -3.88 7.68
C LEU A 266 -27.41 -2.83 8.09
N PHE A 267 -27.56 -2.53 9.38
CA PHE A 267 -28.40 -1.41 9.82
C PHE A 267 -27.69 -0.05 9.77
N ASP A 268 -26.36 0.00 9.94
CA ASP A 268 -25.57 1.23 9.80
C ASP A 268 -25.50 1.72 8.32
N PRO A 269 -25.94 2.95 8.00
CA PRO A 269 -25.86 3.48 6.64
C PRO A 269 -24.43 3.55 6.08
N ASN A 270 -23.44 3.89 6.93
CA ASN A 270 -22.05 4.01 6.49
C ASN A 270 -21.44 2.63 6.23
N CYS A 271 -21.61 1.67 7.14
CA CYS A 271 -21.12 0.30 6.92
C CYS A 271 -21.76 -0.35 5.69
N ARG A 272 -23.06 -0.14 5.42
CA ARG A 272 -23.67 -0.56 4.14
C ARG A 272 -23.01 0.07 2.92
N LYS A 273 -22.75 1.37 2.93
CA LYS A 273 -22.03 2.05 1.83
C LYS A 273 -20.61 1.50 1.66
N ALA A 274 -19.90 1.24 2.76
CA ALA A 274 -18.59 0.60 2.74
C ALA A 274 -18.64 -0.77 2.07
N LEU A 275 -19.56 -1.65 2.49
CA LEU A 275 -19.72 -2.97 1.88
C LEU A 275 -20.13 -2.90 0.40
N GLN A 276 -21.02 -1.98 0.02
CA GLN A 276 -21.40 -1.78 -1.38
C GLN A 276 -20.23 -1.32 -2.24
N CYS A 277 -19.43 -0.39 -1.72
CA CYS A 277 -18.21 0.13 -2.37
C CYS A 277 -17.13 -0.96 -2.50
N LEU A 278 -16.84 -1.70 -1.43
CA LEU A 278 -15.88 -2.80 -1.43
C LEU A 278 -16.28 -3.93 -2.41
N ASN A 279 -17.58 -4.19 -2.55
CA ASN A 279 -18.08 -5.14 -3.54
C ASN A 279 -17.97 -4.65 -5.00
N SER A 280 -17.85 -3.34 -5.25
CA SER A 280 -17.61 -2.80 -6.59
C SER A 280 -16.13 -2.69 -6.95
N CYS A 281 -15.23 -2.61 -5.96
CA CYS A 281 -13.78 -2.74 -6.15
C CYS A 281 -13.38 -4.13 -6.65
N SER A 282 -12.25 -4.20 -7.37
CA SER A 282 -11.52 -5.47 -7.45
C SER A 282 -11.02 -5.84 -6.05
N PRO A 283 -11.10 -7.11 -5.61
CA PRO A 283 -10.73 -7.50 -4.24
C PRO A 283 -9.24 -7.36 -3.92
N THR A 284 -8.42 -7.22 -4.95
CA THR A 284 -6.97 -7.07 -4.86
C THR A 284 -6.51 -5.61 -5.07
N ASP A 285 -7.44 -4.72 -5.44
CA ASP A 285 -7.17 -3.29 -5.65
C ASP A 285 -7.14 -2.54 -4.32
N GLN A 286 -5.96 -2.44 -3.71
CA GLN A 286 -5.77 -1.83 -2.39
C GLN A 286 -6.21 -0.35 -2.35
N VAL A 287 -6.00 0.41 -3.44
CA VAL A 287 -6.37 1.83 -3.55
C VAL A 287 -7.89 1.99 -3.46
N CYS A 288 -8.64 1.20 -4.24
CA CYS A 288 -10.11 1.23 -4.20
C CYS A 288 -10.63 0.78 -2.82
N ASN A 289 -10.12 -0.35 -2.31
CA ASN A 289 -10.58 -0.90 -1.04
C ASN A 289 -10.32 0.06 0.14
N TYR A 290 -9.12 0.61 0.26
CA TYR A 290 -8.79 1.55 1.34
C TYR A 290 -9.59 2.86 1.20
N ARG A 291 -9.79 3.38 -0.02
CA ARG A 291 -10.62 4.57 -0.26
C ARG A 291 -12.09 4.36 0.12
N CYS A 292 -12.65 3.18 -0.13
CA CYS A 292 -13.99 2.82 0.35
C CYS A 292 -14.06 2.83 1.88
N ILE A 293 -13.11 2.18 2.56
CA ILE A 293 -13.06 2.11 4.03
C ILE A 293 -12.90 3.52 4.61
N ALA A 294 -11.89 4.28 4.17
CA ALA A 294 -11.58 5.61 4.68
C ALA A 294 -12.71 6.64 4.46
N SER A 295 -13.51 6.48 3.39
CA SER A 295 -14.71 7.29 3.13
C SER A 295 -15.86 6.99 4.10
N TYR A 296 -15.96 5.74 4.60
CA TYR A 296 -17.14 5.20 5.27
C TYR A 296 -16.89 4.61 6.65
N GLU A 297 -15.73 4.87 7.27
CA GLU A 297 -15.38 4.34 8.60
C GLU A 297 -16.51 4.58 9.61
N SER A 298 -16.94 3.51 10.28
CA SER A 298 -17.85 3.54 11.41
C SER A 298 -17.45 2.47 12.42
N PRO A 299 -17.81 2.61 13.72
CA PRO A 299 -17.56 1.57 14.71
C PRO A 299 -18.20 0.21 14.35
N TYR A 300 -19.25 0.21 13.53
CA TYR A 300 -19.90 -1.01 13.05
C TYR A 300 -19.11 -1.69 11.93
N LEU A 301 -18.47 -0.91 11.04
CA LEU A 301 -17.52 -1.43 10.04
C LEU A 301 -16.29 -2.02 10.71
N GLU A 302 -15.71 -1.32 11.69
CA GLU A 302 -14.61 -1.83 12.51
C GLU A 302 -15.00 -3.14 13.22
N ALA A 303 -16.14 -3.19 13.89
CA ALA A 303 -16.59 -4.39 14.61
C ALA A 303 -16.89 -5.58 13.68
N PHE A 304 -17.43 -5.33 12.49
CA PHE A 304 -17.63 -6.32 11.44
C PHE A 304 -16.29 -6.90 10.96
N SER A 305 -15.37 -6.04 10.52
CA SER A 305 -14.05 -6.43 10.00
C SER A 305 -13.21 -7.15 11.07
N LEU A 306 -13.24 -6.66 12.30
CA LEU A 306 -12.59 -7.29 13.46
C LEU A 306 -13.12 -8.71 13.72
N CYS A 307 -14.42 -8.94 13.54
CA CYS A 307 -14.99 -10.26 13.73
C CYS A 307 -14.64 -11.20 12.57
N VAL A 308 -14.89 -10.77 11.33
CA VAL A 308 -14.79 -11.60 10.13
C VAL A 308 -13.36 -11.92 9.75
N LEU A 309 -12.51 -10.89 9.69
CA LEU A 309 -11.10 -11.01 9.27
C LEU A 309 -10.24 -11.38 10.47
N GLN A 310 -10.22 -10.55 11.51
CA GLN A 310 -9.16 -10.60 12.51
C GLN A 310 -9.35 -11.65 13.61
N LYS A 311 -10.60 -11.95 14.01
CA LYS A 311 -10.90 -12.90 15.10
C LYS A 311 -11.19 -14.32 14.62
N ASN A 312 -11.90 -14.46 13.50
CA ASN A 312 -12.33 -15.77 12.98
C ASN A 312 -11.65 -16.16 11.66
N ASN A 313 -10.94 -15.23 11.00
CA ASN A 313 -10.37 -15.37 9.66
C ASN A 313 -11.26 -16.14 8.68
N CYS A 314 -12.54 -15.75 8.57
CA CYS A 314 -13.50 -16.51 7.77
C CYS A 314 -13.17 -16.54 6.27
N LEU A 315 -12.28 -15.66 5.80
CA LEU A 315 -11.78 -15.63 4.42
C LEU A 315 -10.53 -16.50 4.20
N ASP A 316 -9.95 -17.05 5.27
CA ASP A 316 -8.69 -17.80 5.29
C ASP A 316 -7.52 -17.07 4.59
N LEU A 317 -7.38 -15.78 4.91
CA LEU A 317 -6.34 -14.92 4.34
C LEU A 317 -5.14 -14.80 5.27
N ASN A 318 -3.94 -14.79 4.69
CA ASN A 318 -2.72 -14.46 5.42
C ASN A 318 -1.70 -13.80 4.49
N ALA A 319 -1.27 -12.59 4.85
CA ALA A 319 -0.22 -11.84 4.16
C ALA A 319 0.99 -11.61 5.07
N GLU A 320 2.18 -11.74 4.51
CA GLU A 320 3.45 -11.47 5.19
C GLU A 320 3.96 -10.07 4.88
N ILE A 321 4.78 -9.52 5.79
CA ILE A 321 5.47 -8.25 5.52
C ILE A 321 6.52 -8.53 4.43
N PRO A 322 6.49 -7.84 3.28
CA PRO A 322 7.43 -8.08 2.19
C PRO A 322 8.87 -7.78 2.65
N THR A 323 9.82 -8.60 2.19
CA THR A 323 11.26 -8.48 2.50
C THR A 323 12.04 -7.72 1.43
N LYS A 324 11.38 -7.34 0.33
CA LYS A 324 11.94 -6.60 -0.80
C LYS A 324 11.14 -5.32 -1.08
N PRO A 325 11.79 -4.23 -1.52
CA PRO A 325 13.24 -4.10 -1.75
C PRO A 325 14.05 -4.07 -0.43
N ASN A 326 15.30 -4.53 -0.46
CA ASN A 326 16.15 -4.48 0.74
C ASN A 326 16.71 -3.06 0.94
N VAL A 327 16.06 -2.28 1.81
CA VAL A 327 16.44 -0.89 2.09
C VAL A 327 17.35 -0.81 3.30
N SER A 328 18.56 -0.28 3.09
CA SER A 328 19.55 -0.10 4.17
C SER A 328 19.22 1.12 5.02
N PRO A 329 19.25 1.03 6.37
CA PRO A 329 19.06 2.18 7.25
C PRO A 329 20.23 3.16 7.19
N LEU A 330 19.96 4.41 7.55
CA LEU A 330 20.96 5.40 7.91
C LEU A 330 21.84 4.85 9.05
N THR A 331 23.17 4.96 8.91
CA THR A 331 24.13 4.42 9.90
C THR A 331 24.95 5.50 10.61
N ILE A 332 25.04 6.70 10.02
CA ILE A 332 25.77 7.87 10.53
C ILE A 332 24.90 9.10 10.35
N PHE A 333 24.75 9.93 11.38
CA PHE A 333 24.08 11.23 11.30
C PHE A 333 24.94 12.29 11.99
N ARG A 334 25.22 13.42 11.31
CA ARG A 334 26.15 14.47 11.77
C ARG A 334 27.47 13.88 12.32
N GLU A 335 28.11 13.04 11.50
CA GLU A 335 29.38 12.34 11.80
C GLU A 335 29.34 11.35 12.99
N GLN A 336 28.20 11.18 13.65
CA GLN A 336 28.02 10.26 14.78
C GLN A 336 27.32 8.97 14.34
N LYS A 337 27.77 7.83 14.87
CA LYS A 337 27.12 6.53 14.63
C LYS A 337 25.69 6.56 15.17
N LEU A 338 24.72 6.13 14.35
CA LEU A 338 23.32 6.15 14.72
C LEU A 338 23.05 5.21 15.90
N SER A 339 22.52 5.76 17.01
CA SER A 339 21.97 5.01 18.13
C SER A 339 20.45 4.89 17.99
N HIS A 340 19.80 4.04 18.80
CA HIS A 340 18.33 4.00 18.79
C HIS A 340 17.70 5.29 19.34
N GLU A 341 18.36 5.95 20.29
CA GLU A 341 17.94 7.23 20.85
C GLU A 341 17.97 8.32 19.77
N ILE A 342 19.07 8.42 19.02
CA ILE A 342 19.22 9.35 17.90
C ILE A 342 18.21 9.02 16.79
N ALA A 343 18.00 7.74 16.46
CA ALA A 343 17.02 7.33 15.46
C ALA A 343 15.57 7.69 15.85
N GLU A 344 15.20 7.55 17.13
CA GLU A 344 13.92 8.05 17.63
C GLU A 344 13.84 9.58 17.55
N ASP A 345 14.93 10.31 17.83
CA ASP A 345 14.95 11.78 17.73
C ASP A 345 14.81 12.28 16.28
N LEU A 346 15.38 11.57 15.30
CA LEU A 346 15.17 11.84 13.87
C LEU A 346 13.69 11.72 13.49
N PHE A 347 12.98 10.74 14.05
CA PHE A 347 11.52 10.65 13.90
C PHE A 347 10.77 11.75 14.66
N VAL A 348 11.15 12.07 15.90
CA VAL A 348 10.52 13.14 16.70
C VAL A 348 10.61 14.50 15.99
N GLY A 349 11.71 14.77 15.28
CA GLY A 349 11.85 15.90 14.37
C GLY A 349 11.50 17.23 15.04
N TRP A 350 10.57 17.96 14.44
CA TRP A 350 10.23 19.34 14.79
C TRP A 350 9.24 19.50 15.96
N LEU A 351 8.78 18.40 16.59
CA LEU A 351 7.66 18.39 17.56
C LEU A 351 7.88 19.20 18.86
N ASP A 352 9.12 19.59 19.17
CA ASP A 352 9.44 20.49 20.30
C ASP A 352 9.19 21.98 19.93
N SER A 353 9.25 22.30 18.64
CA SER A 353 9.12 23.65 18.07
C SER A 353 7.87 23.87 17.22
N MET A 354 7.19 22.79 16.83
CA MET A 354 5.99 22.74 15.99
C MET A 354 4.98 21.76 16.60
N GLU A 355 3.71 21.84 16.22
CA GLU A 355 2.67 20.92 16.74
C GLU A 355 2.72 19.50 16.14
N TRP A 356 3.72 19.23 15.30
CA TRP A 356 3.96 17.97 14.58
C TRP A 356 5.47 17.68 14.49
N SER A 357 5.83 16.42 14.28
CA SER A 357 7.22 16.03 14.02
C SER A 357 7.67 16.38 12.62
N TRP A 358 6.80 16.08 11.65
CA TRP A 358 7.05 16.18 10.22
C TRP A 358 5.73 16.35 9.46
N ARG A 359 5.77 16.95 8.27
CA ARG A 359 4.69 16.90 7.27
C ARG A 359 5.14 16.08 6.07
N VAL A 360 4.26 15.26 5.52
CA VAL A 360 4.57 14.52 4.29
C VAL A 360 4.49 15.49 3.12
N ALA A 361 5.60 15.66 2.42
CA ALA A 361 5.68 16.46 1.20
C ALA A 361 5.35 15.61 -0.03
N ALA A 362 5.78 14.35 -0.04
CA ALA A 362 5.39 13.37 -1.03
C ALA A 362 5.47 11.94 -0.48
N GLY A 363 4.76 11.00 -1.09
CA GLY A 363 4.94 9.57 -0.81
C GLY A 363 4.72 8.69 -2.02
N GLN A 364 5.08 7.42 -1.93
CA GLN A 364 5.17 6.51 -3.08
C GLN A 364 3.91 5.66 -3.27
N ASN A 365 3.21 5.27 -2.20
CA ASN A 365 2.12 4.31 -2.29
C ASN A 365 0.76 5.01 -2.51
N PRO A 366 0.06 4.78 -3.64
CA PRO A 366 -1.21 5.45 -3.92
C PRO A 366 -2.33 5.17 -2.90
N ALA A 367 -2.33 3.99 -2.25
CA ALA A 367 -3.38 3.61 -1.32
C ALA A 367 -3.21 4.27 0.06
N TYR A 368 -1.96 4.54 0.47
CA TYR A 368 -1.60 4.92 1.84
C TYR A 368 -0.99 6.32 1.96
N ASP A 369 -0.33 6.82 0.91
CA ASP A 369 0.38 8.11 0.92
C ASP A 369 -0.32 9.21 0.10
N GLN A 370 -1.38 8.91 -0.67
CA GLN A 370 -2.05 9.89 -1.55
C GLN A 370 -3.20 10.64 -0.85
N PHE A 371 -2.95 11.16 0.35
CA PHE A 371 -3.91 11.93 1.15
C PHE A 371 -3.53 13.42 1.23
N PRO A 372 -4.48 14.36 1.13
CA PRO A 372 -4.19 15.76 1.46
C PRO A 372 -3.81 15.93 2.94
N CYS A 373 -3.01 16.95 3.23
CA CYS A 373 -2.71 17.46 4.56
C CYS A 373 -2.23 16.40 5.56
N GLN A 374 -1.06 15.82 5.31
CA GLN A 374 -0.51 14.74 6.13
C GLN A 374 0.52 15.25 7.16
N TYR A 375 0.18 15.11 8.44
CA TYR A 375 1.08 15.34 9.56
C TYR A 375 1.50 14.01 10.19
N GLN A 376 2.74 13.93 10.62
CA GLN A 376 3.29 12.83 11.39
C GLN A 376 3.64 13.33 12.79
N LEU A 377 3.14 12.64 13.82
CA LEU A 377 3.54 12.87 15.22
C LEU A 377 4.27 11.65 15.76
N PHE A 378 5.54 11.80 16.10
CA PHE A 378 6.36 10.80 16.76
C PHE A 378 6.74 11.28 18.15
N TYR A 379 6.41 10.51 19.19
CA TYR A 379 6.63 10.95 20.57
C TYR A 379 6.85 9.80 21.55
N ARG A 380 7.57 10.09 22.64
CA ARG A 380 7.80 9.13 23.73
C ARG A 380 6.67 9.21 24.75
N GLY A 381 6.10 8.05 25.09
CA GLY A 381 5.00 7.92 26.04
C GLY A 381 5.45 7.97 27.50
N LYS A 382 4.48 7.91 28.43
CA LYS A 382 4.73 7.94 29.89
C LYS A 382 5.64 6.81 30.38
N ALA A 383 5.50 5.61 29.82
CA ALA A 383 6.25 4.43 30.23
C ALA A 383 7.66 4.41 29.60
N LYS A 384 8.66 3.94 30.36
CA LYS A 384 10.04 3.80 29.88
C LYS A 384 10.09 2.91 28.63
N GLY A 385 10.73 3.39 27.56
CA GLY A 385 10.80 2.67 26.27
C GLY A 385 9.50 2.66 25.46
N SER A 386 8.50 3.48 25.82
CA SER A 386 7.28 3.65 25.03
C SER A 386 7.50 4.70 23.95
N PHE A 387 7.36 4.31 22.69
CA PHE A 387 7.38 5.21 21.54
C PHE A 387 6.11 5.01 20.70
N TRP A 388 5.57 6.11 20.17
CA TRP A 388 4.29 6.16 19.45
C TRP A 388 4.45 6.94 18.16
N TYR A 389 3.70 6.51 17.14
CA TYR A 389 3.52 7.21 15.89
C TYR A 389 2.02 7.45 15.66
N GLU A 390 1.66 8.68 15.31
CA GLU A 390 0.29 9.04 14.97
C GLU A 390 0.29 9.85 13.65
N PRO A 391 -0.07 9.24 12.52
CA PRO A 391 -0.39 9.99 11.32
C PRO A 391 -1.76 10.66 11.49
N VAL A 392 -1.83 11.93 11.10
CA VAL A 392 -3.04 12.75 11.04
C VAL A 392 -3.17 13.28 9.62
N PHE A 393 -4.23 12.89 8.91
CA PHE A 393 -4.38 13.15 7.48
C PHE A 393 -5.83 13.47 7.10
N GLN A 394 -6.03 14.21 6.01
CA GLN A 394 -7.36 14.40 5.44
C GLN A 394 -7.69 13.32 4.43
N VAL A 395 -8.95 12.87 4.43
CA VAL A 395 -9.51 12.00 3.39
C VAL A 395 -10.57 12.78 2.64
N LYS A 396 -10.45 12.84 1.31
CA LYS A 396 -11.53 13.27 0.43
C LYS A 396 -12.45 12.07 0.17
N THR A 397 -13.60 12.02 0.83
CA THR A 397 -14.54 10.90 0.70
C THR A 397 -15.07 10.79 -0.73
N LEU A 398 -15.71 9.66 -1.04
CA LEU A 398 -16.37 9.46 -2.34
C LEU A 398 -17.52 10.45 -2.60
N GLU A 399 -18.16 11.00 -1.55
CA GLU A 399 -19.07 12.16 -1.63
C GLU A 399 -18.35 13.54 -1.69
N GLY A 400 -17.03 13.58 -1.85
CA GLY A 400 -16.25 14.81 -1.99
C GLY A 400 -16.02 15.60 -0.70
N LYS A 401 -16.41 15.09 0.47
CA LYS A 401 -16.19 15.75 1.76
C LYS A 401 -14.74 15.57 2.22
N LEU A 402 -14.15 16.59 2.82
CA LEU A 402 -12.87 16.47 3.53
C LEU A 402 -13.13 16.12 5.00
N ILE A 403 -12.49 15.05 5.49
CA ILE A 403 -12.58 14.61 6.88
C ILE A 403 -11.20 14.26 7.42
N TRP A 404 -10.94 14.58 8.70
CA TRP A 404 -9.69 14.22 9.36
C TRP A 404 -9.72 12.77 9.86
N ARG A 405 -8.65 12.03 9.58
CA ARG A 405 -8.35 10.72 10.15
C ARG A 405 -7.09 10.81 10.99
N ARG A 406 -7.05 10.05 12.09
CA ARG A 406 -5.92 9.95 13.01
C ARG A 406 -5.79 8.50 13.44
N ARG A 407 -4.59 7.93 13.33
CA ARG A 407 -4.28 6.55 13.77
C ARG A 407 -3.26 6.57 14.89
N ARG A 408 -3.16 5.47 15.63
CA ARG A 408 -2.21 5.36 16.74
C ARG A 408 -1.43 4.06 16.73
N TYR A 409 -0.24 4.13 16.17
CA TYR A 409 0.71 3.03 16.07
C TYR A 409 1.57 2.96 17.32
N ARG A 410 1.68 1.77 17.90
CA ARG A 410 2.76 1.46 18.84
C ARG A 410 4.03 1.20 18.04
N VAL A 411 5.10 1.90 18.40
CA VAL A 411 6.43 1.70 17.78
C VAL A 411 7.34 0.92 18.73
N ARG A 412 8.18 0.06 18.17
CA ARG A 412 9.24 -0.67 18.85
C ARG A 412 10.51 -0.61 18.02
N ARG A 413 11.67 -0.47 18.66
CA ARG A 413 12.98 -0.62 18.02
C ARG A 413 13.12 -2.05 17.48
N ALA A 414 13.68 -2.21 16.28
CA ALA A 414 14.25 -3.48 15.85
C ALA A 414 15.70 -3.60 16.36
N SER A 415 16.45 -4.62 15.92
CA SER A 415 17.83 -4.86 16.37
C SER A 415 18.85 -3.82 15.85
N THR A 416 18.59 -3.22 14.69
CA THR A 416 19.49 -2.25 14.05
C THR A 416 18.96 -0.82 14.27
N PRO A 417 19.80 0.12 14.76
CA PRO A 417 19.44 1.55 14.78
C PRO A 417 18.94 2.04 13.43
N GLY A 418 17.95 2.94 13.42
CA GLY A 418 17.26 3.36 12.20
C GLY A 418 16.16 2.42 11.72
N THR A 419 15.98 1.23 12.31
CA THR A 419 14.91 0.28 11.93
C THR A 419 13.95 -0.05 13.09
N PHE A 420 12.67 -0.21 12.76
CA PHE A 420 11.57 -0.21 13.73
C PHE A 420 10.37 -1.08 13.31
N TYR A 421 9.70 -1.68 14.28
CA TYR A 421 8.41 -2.35 14.10
C TYR A 421 7.26 -1.45 14.56
N PHE A 422 6.28 -1.26 13.69
CA PHE A 422 5.08 -0.47 13.91
C PHE A 422 3.87 -1.43 13.94
N SER A 423 2.90 -1.16 14.81
CA SER A 423 1.67 -1.96 14.89
C SER A 423 0.47 -1.12 15.29
N VAL A 424 -0.64 -1.30 14.57
CA VAL A 424 -1.94 -0.66 14.83
C VAL A 424 -3.07 -1.68 14.66
N LEU A 425 -4.19 -1.45 15.34
CA LEU A 425 -5.49 -2.00 14.95
C LEU A 425 -6.22 -0.88 14.21
N ASP A 426 -6.40 -0.99 12.91
CA ASP A 426 -7.10 0.01 12.09
C ASP A 426 -8.29 -0.63 11.37
N ASN A 427 -9.46 0.02 11.45
CA ASN A 427 -10.72 -0.45 10.87
C ASN A 427 -11.03 -1.94 11.12
N GLY A 428 -10.59 -2.46 12.28
CA GLY A 428 -10.78 -3.85 12.70
C GLY A 428 -9.70 -4.84 12.27
N VAL A 429 -8.70 -4.42 11.49
CA VAL A 429 -7.59 -5.28 11.02
C VAL A 429 -6.28 -4.84 11.68
N VAL A 430 -5.46 -5.80 12.13
CA VAL A 430 -4.12 -5.49 12.64
C VAL A 430 -3.15 -5.34 11.48
N SER A 431 -2.67 -4.12 11.27
CA SER A 431 -1.51 -3.85 10.40
C SER A 431 -0.22 -3.94 11.20
N LYS A 432 0.76 -4.62 10.63
CA LYS A 432 2.14 -4.69 11.14
C LYS A 432 3.07 -4.17 10.05
N GLU A 433 4.01 -3.33 10.43
CA GLU A 433 4.92 -2.67 9.48
C GLU A 433 6.35 -2.65 10.01
N PHE A 434 7.30 -2.64 9.09
CA PHE A 434 8.73 -2.50 9.34
C PHE A 434 9.21 -1.22 8.66
N TRP A 435 9.56 -0.23 9.47
CA TRP A 435 9.97 1.10 9.03
C TRP A 435 11.48 1.26 9.13
N THR A 436 12.06 1.93 8.14
CA THR A 436 13.50 2.20 7.99
C THR A 436 13.70 3.69 7.74
N ILE A 437 14.50 4.33 8.59
CA ILE A 437 15.01 5.69 8.33
C ILE A 437 16.11 5.54 7.29
N VAL A 438 15.86 6.00 6.06
CA VAL A 438 16.75 5.81 4.92
C VAL A 438 17.81 6.90 4.90
N ASP A 439 17.37 8.15 5.03
CA ASP A 439 18.23 9.30 5.26
C ASP A 439 17.43 10.46 5.88
N VAL A 440 18.13 11.38 6.55
CA VAL A 440 17.59 12.65 7.06
C VAL A 440 18.64 13.74 6.85
N ALA A 441 18.24 14.87 6.26
CA ALA A 441 19.12 16.01 6.04
C ALA A 441 19.73 16.50 7.37
N GLY A 442 21.00 16.92 7.33
CA GLY A 442 21.74 17.26 8.56
C GLY A 442 21.13 18.43 9.35
N ASP A 443 20.41 19.29 8.67
CA ASP A 443 19.67 20.46 9.15
C ASP A 443 18.18 20.17 9.46
N PHE A 444 17.71 18.93 9.21
CA PHE A 444 16.30 18.53 9.26
C PHE A 444 15.40 19.22 8.22
N SER A 445 15.95 19.73 7.11
CA SER A 445 15.16 20.24 5.97
C SER A 445 14.28 19.17 5.30
N TRP A 446 14.72 17.92 5.28
CA TRP A 446 13.92 16.77 4.85
C TRP A 446 14.31 15.47 5.55
N GLY A 447 13.41 14.49 5.51
CA GLY A 447 13.65 13.09 5.88
C GLY A 447 13.00 12.12 4.90
N LEU A 448 13.59 10.95 4.69
CA LEU A 448 13.01 9.88 3.86
C LEU A 448 12.87 8.61 4.69
N PHE A 449 11.63 8.15 4.86
CA PHE A 449 11.29 6.96 5.63
C PHE A 449 10.64 5.92 4.72
N HIS A 450 11.23 4.73 4.63
CA HIS A 450 10.68 3.60 3.86
C HIS A 450 9.97 2.63 4.79
N TYR A 451 8.88 2.02 4.32
CA TYR A 451 8.12 1.03 5.08
C TYR A 451 7.74 -0.19 4.22
N HIS A 452 7.80 -1.35 4.86
CA HIS A 452 7.15 -2.59 4.40
C HIS A 452 6.01 -2.89 5.35
N GLY A 453 4.83 -3.28 4.87
CA GLY A 453 3.67 -3.51 5.72
C GLY A 453 2.80 -4.67 5.26
N ALA A 454 2.01 -5.18 6.20
CA ALA A 454 0.98 -6.17 5.92
C ALA A 454 -0.22 -6.01 6.87
N ALA A 455 -1.41 -5.94 6.28
CA ALA A 455 -2.69 -6.13 6.96
C ALA A 455 -3.03 -7.62 6.86
N GLN A 456 -2.38 -8.44 7.71
CA GLN A 456 -2.23 -9.88 7.48
C GLN A 456 -3.56 -10.62 7.27
N ALA A 457 -4.54 -10.36 8.13
CA ALA A 457 -5.88 -10.98 8.08
C ALA A 457 -6.78 -10.43 6.96
N ALA A 458 -6.33 -9.40 6.23
CA ALA A 458 -6.95 -8.93 5.00
C ALA A 458 -6.25 -9.48 3.74
N GLY A 459 -5.17 -10.27 3.89
CA GLY A 459 -4.41 -10.78 2.74
C GLY A 459 -3.65 -9.71 1.96
N LEU A 460 -3.43 -8.52 2.55
CA LEU A 460 -2.77 -7.40 1.88
C LEU A 460 -1.35 -7.18 2.40
N SER A 461 -0.39 -7.17 1.48
CA SER A 461 1.00 -6.72 1.67
C SER A 461 1.24 -5.45 0.87
N TYR A 462 2.06 -4.54 1.40
CA TYR A 462 2.36 -3.26 0.78
C TYR A 462 3.76 -2.75 1.12
N THR A 463 4.26 -1.85 0.28
CA THR A 463 5.53 -1.13 0.44
C THR A 463 5.32 0.34 0.11
N GLY A 464 6.16 1.21 0.63
CA GLY A 464 6.18 2.62 0.25
C GLY A 464 7.29 3.40 0.92
N ALA A 465 7.39 4.67 0.58
CA ALA A 465 8.22 5.62 1.30
C ALA A 465 7.56 6.98 1.34
N VAL A 466 7.77 7.68 2.44
CA VAL A 466 7.30 9.05 2.67
C VAL A 466 8.51 9.98 2.74
N LEU A 467 8.52 10.96 1.84
CA LEU A 467 9.41 12.12 1.86
C LEU A 467 8.74 13.19 2.71
N VAL A 468 9.40 13.58 3.78
CA VAL A 468 8.87 14.51 4.76
C VAL A 468 9.73 15.78 4.86
N THR A 469 9.08 16.90 5.14
CA THR A 469 9.71 18.21 5.37
C THR A 469 9.04 18.90 6.58
N PRO A 470 9.62 19.98 7.15
CA PRO A 470 9.02 20.65 8.31
C PRO A 470 7.64 21.23 7.99
N ASP A 471 7.46 21.78 6.80
CA ASP A 471 6.27 22.52 6.37
C ASP A 471 5.43 21.78 5.32
N GLY A 472 5.88 20.63 4.80
CA GLY A 472 5.20 19.86 3.77
C GLY A 472 5.39 20.40 2.36
N SER A 473 6.29 21.38 2.16
CA SER A 473 6.79 21.76 0.83
C SER A 473 7.65 20.64 0.24
N TYR A 474 7.63 20.49 -1.08
CA TYR A 474 8.54 19.56 -1.75
C TYR A 474 9.95 20.16 -1.74
N PRO A 475 10.98 19.44 -1.28
CA PRO A 475 12.34 19.97 -1.16
C PRO A 475 12.93 20.26 -2.55
N ASP A 476 13.99 21.10 -2.58
CA ASP A 476 14.53 21.60 -3.85
C ASP A 476 14.99 20.46 -4.77
N VAL A 477 14.75 20.67 -6.06
CA VAL A 477 14.42 19.61 -7.01
C VAL A 477 15.64 18.75 -7.36
N GLU A 478 16.85 19.27 -7.14
CA GLU A 478 18.13 18.68 -7.58
C GLU A 478 19.06 18.27 -6.42
N ASP A 479 18.55 18.00 -5.21
CA ASP A 479 19.38 17.46 -4.11
C ASP A 479 19.90 16.04 -4.45
N PRO A 480 21.23 15.85 -4.67
CA PRO A 480 21.80 14.56 -5.02
C PRO A 480 21.77 13.55 -3.86
N ARG A 481 21.69 14.02 -2.61
CA ARG A 481 21.55 13.16 -1.43
C ARG A 481 20.14 12.60 -1.35
N LEU A 482 19.11 13.39 -1.67
CA LEU A 482 17.74 12.90 -1.79
C LEU A 482 17.60 11.89 -2.93
N ALA A 483 18.21 12.17 -4.09
CA ALA A 483 18.24 11.22 -5.21
C ALA A 483 18.87 9.88 -4.79
N SER A 484 20.05 9.91 -4.16
CA SER A 484 20.71 8.70 -3.63
C SER A 484 19.88 7.99 -2.54
N ALA A 485 19.14 8.73 -1.71
CA ALA A 485 18.23 8.14 -0.72
C ALA A 485 17.05 7.41 -1.37
N LEU A 486 16.49 7.96 -2.45
CA LEU A 486 15.43 7.30 -3.24
C LEU A 486 15.93 6.06 -3.97
N GLU A 487 17.15 6.09 -4.52
CA GLU A 487 17.80 4.92 -5.13
C GLU A 487 17.99 3.76 -4.14
N LYS A 488 18.33 4.04 -2.87
CA LYS A 488 18.40 3.01 -1.80
C LYS A 488 17.05 2.35 -1.51
N CYS A 489 15.94 3.05 -1.78
CA CYS A 489 14.59 2.49 -1.71
C CYS A 489 14.20 1.73 -2.99
N ALA A 490 15.01 1.80 -4.04
CA ALA A 490 14.62 1.48 -5.42
C ALA A 490 13.35 2.23 -5.88
N ILE A 491 13.19 3.49 -5.46
CA ILE A 491 12.07 4.37 -5.84
C ILE A 491 12.58 5.44 -6.80
N LYS A 492 11.83 5.72 -7.86
CA LYS A 492 12.12 6.83 -8.77
C LYS A 492 11.38 8.10 -8.33
N LYS A 493 11.99 9.27 -8.54
CA LYS A 493 11.41 10.60 -8.26
C LYS A 493 10.03 10.80 -8.90
N TRP A 494 9.80 10.20 -10.07
CA TRP A 494 8.52 10.26 -10.77
C TRP A 494 7.41 9.40 -10.13
N GLU A 495 7.72 8.43 -9.27
CA GLU A 495 6.73 7.62 -8.54
C GLU A 495 6.16 8.32 -7.29
N LEU A 496 6.78 9.41 -6.84
CA LEU A 496 6.34 10.13 -5.63
C LEU A 496 5.15 11.05 -5.91
N TYR A 497 3.99 10.81 -5.30
CA TYR A 497 2.88 11.78 -5.34
C TYR A 497 3.17 12.94 -4.40
N THR A 498 3.17 14.16 -4.92
CA THR A 498 3.19 15.37 -4.09
C THR A 498 1.89 15.47 -3.29
N VAL A 499 2.01 15.69 -1.99
CA VAL A 499 0.87 15.84 -1.09
C VAL A 499 0.31 17.26 -1.19
N ASP A 500 -1.00 17.39 -1.43
CA ASP A 500 -1.67 18.67 -1.33
C ASP A 500 -1.72 19.12 0.14
N ASN A 501 -0.87 20.09 0.46
CA ASN A 501 -0.66 20.64 1.79
C ASN A 501 -1.28 22.04 1.96
N SER A 502 -2.18 22.45 1.05
CA SER A 502 -2.71 23.81 0.95
C SER A 502 -3.86 24.17 1.92
N CYS A 503 -4.68 23.20 2.35
CA CYS A 503 -5.93 23.46 3.09
C CYS A 503 -6.04 22.68 4.42
N CYS A 504 -5.05 22.86 5.30
CA CYS A 504 -4.84 21.97 6.44
C CYS A 504 -5.33 22.52 7.80
N MET A 505 -6.29 23.45 7.76
CA MET A 505 -6.84 24.09 8.96
C MET A 505 -7.61 23.10 9.86
N GLY A 506 -7.48 23.28 11.18
CA GLY A 506 -8.21 22.48 12.16
C GLY A 506 -7.74 21.02 12.27
N ALA A 507 -6.50 20.73 11.91
CA ALA A 507 -5.89 19.42 12.11
C ALA A 507 -5.96 18.99 13.59
N PRO A 508 -6.44 17.77 13.92
CA PRO A 508 -6.54 17.30 15.30
C PRO A 508 -5.16 16.83 15.80
N LEU A 509 -4.27 17.79 16.06
CA LEU A 509 -2.87 17.59 16.46
C LEU A 509 -2.72 17.41 17.99
N GLY A 510 -1.49 17.52 18.48
CA GLY A 510 -1.14 17.38 19.89
C GLY A 510 -0.92 15.95 20.36
N THR A 511 -0.04 15.78 21.34
CA THR A 511 0.30 14.49 21.97
C THR A 511 -0.53 14.25 23.24
N PRO A 512 -0.73 13.00 23.69
CA PRO A 512 -1.36 12.70 24.97
C PRO A 512 -0.63 13.38 26.13
N GLU A 513 -1.39 13.92 27.09
CA GLU A 513 -0.88 14.59 28.28
C GLU A 513 0.21 13.75 28.98
N GLY A 514 1.35 14.36 29.31
CA GLY A 514 2.48 13.68 29.97
C GLY A 514 3.35 12.82 29.04
N SER A 515 3.21 12.94 27.73
CA SER A 515 4.25 12.56 26.77
C SER A 515 5.54 13.36 27.03
N LYS A 516 6.69 12.83 26.60
CA LYS A 516 8.00 13.44 26.88
C LYS A 516 8.82 13.66 25.61
N LEU A 517 9.42 14.83 25.49
CA LEU A 517 10.40 15.18 24.48
C LEU A 517 11.78 15.32 25.16
N HIS A 518 12.44 14.20 25.43
CA HIS A 518 13.86 14.18 25.75
C HIS A 518 14.63 13.76 24.51
N HIS A 519 15.65 14.52 24.12
CA HIS A 519 16.41 14.28 22.89
C HIS A 519 17.93 14.40 23.13
N GLN A 520 18.70 13.62 22.39
CA GLN A 520 20.14 13.77 22.20
C GLN A 520 20.44 14.74 21.04
N ILE A 521 19.58 14.78 20.01
CA ILE A 521 19.65 15.71 18.89
C ILE A 521 18.28 16.34 18.62
N SER A 522 18.24 17.59 18.13
CA SER A 522 17.01 18.21 17.65
C SER A 522 17.29 19.11 16.44
N PRO A 523 16.27 19.44 15.63
CA PRO A 523 16.35 20.55 14.69
C PRO A 523 16.82 21.84 15.35
N GLY A 524 17.46 22.72 14.58
CA GLY A 524 17.87 24.06 15.02
C GLY A 524 18.92 24.14 16.13
N LYS A 525 19.35 23.02 16.74
CA LYS A 525 20.42 22.99 17.75
C LYS A 525 21.69 22.42 17.13
N GLU A 526 22.76 23.21 17.14
CA GLU A 526 24.10 22.69 16.88
C GLU A 526 24.52 21.77 18.03
N THR A 527 25.16 20.65 17.68
CA THR A 527 25.77 19.77 18.66
C THR A 527 26.98 20.46 19.27
N VAL A 528 26.80 21.15 20.39
CA VAL A 528 27.91 21.63 21.22
C VAL A 528 28.68 20.40 21.68
N ILE A 529 29.79 20.11 21.00
CA ILE A 529 30.72 19.03 21.36
C ILE A 529 31.36 19.45 22.69
N SER A 530 30.74 19.03 23.79
CA SER A 530 31.33 19.12 25.12
C SER A 530 32.51 18.16 25.17
N GLN A 531 33.69 18.65 24.76
CA GLN A 531 34.97 18.00 25.00
C GLN A 531 35.17 17.88 26.52
N ARG A 532 34.70 16.78 27.09
CA ARG A 532 35.15 16.35 28.41
C ARG A 532 36.60 15.89 28.28
N ARG A 533 37.51 16.72 28.80
CA ARG A 533 38.87 16.30 29.17
C ARG A 533 38.81 15.27 30.29
#